data_AF-A0AAX4JPG5-F1
#
_entry.id   AF-A0AAX4JPG5-F1
#
_cell.length_a   1.000
_cell.length_b   1.000
_cell.length_c   1.000
_cell.angle_alpha   90.00
_cell.angle_beta   90.00
_cell.angle_gamma   90.00
#
_symmetry.space_group_name_H-M   'P 1'
#
loop_
_entity.id
_entity.type
_entity.pdbx_description
1 polymer ?
#
loop_
_entity_poly.entity_id
_entity_poly.type
_entity_poly.pdbx_seq_one_letter_code
_entity_poly.pdbx_strand_id
1 'polypeptide(L)'
;MPPKRPPPLPKSLFAPQGPLSPTPPPPPPSTIHPEFIIDSHSFIKNIEPTPDPIYDGLDPSYPRPPVRSAVQVKMDVSAEPAQAVLGVKPFSIHPTILNLTLVTPPSITNIAKGAVDIIVPSTFPLNEKEWDLLEEAVNALDGCWGKSDKSTPVTGENGKEPGKVVISGILPPPLTKTSTPLLNSDAYNEHLARLANLSLHANVYLKALPPVVDIIQGKESEGKWWEDRKELERVLRMYISPAIEAFGTHRIIFGSTPALPLPELSRVTPIPGELEQPISNGEWYTVLRKVISELGEGEDEMTGVMGGNAAKVYCLAH
;
A
#
# COMPACT_ATOMS: atom_id res chain seq x y z
N MET A 1 32.34 53.99 -12.52
CA MET A 1 31.12 53.94 -13.35
C MET A 1 30.23 52.83 -12.80
N PRO A 2 28.97 53.09 -12.41
CA PRO A 2 28.09 52.04 -11.92
C PRO A 2 27.71 51.08 -13.07
N PRO A 3 27.63 49.75 -12.82
CA PRO A 3 27.30 48.78 -13.86
C PRO A 3 25.86 48.96 -14.32
N LYS A 4 25.67 49.03 -15.65
CA LYS A 4 24.35 49.13 -16.28
C LYS A 4 23.54 47.87 -15.94
N ARG A 5 22.34 48.05 -15.40
CA ARG A 5 21.42 46.93 -15.12
C ARG A 5 21.11 46.18 -16.42
N PRO A 6 21.06 44.84 -16.38
CA PRO A 6 20.66 44.05 -17.53
C PRO A 6 19.23 44.42 -17.96
N PRO A 7 18.92 44.30 -19.27
CA PRO A 7 17.59 44.58 -19.77
C PRO A 7 16.56 43.62 -19.15
N PRO A 8 15.36 44.10 -18.82
CA PRO A 8 14.30 43.25 -18.29
C PRO A 8 13.86 42.23 -19.34
N LEU A 9 13.51 41.03 -18.88
CA LEU A 9 13.01 39.98 -19.76
C LEU A 9 11.71 40.41 -20.47
N PRO A 10 11.51 39.98 -21.73
CA PRO A 10 10.29 40.29 -22.48
C PRO A 10 9.05 39.77 -21.74
N LYS A 11 8.06 40.64 -21.56
CA LYS A 11 6.76 40.27 -20.94
C LYS A 11 6.03 39.15 -21.70
N SER A 12 6.34 38.96 -22.98
CA SER A 12 5.80 37.88 -23.81
C SER A 12 6.24 36.48 -23.38
N LEU A 13 7.35 36.35 -22.65
CA LEU A 13 7.76 35.06 -22.07
C LEU A 13 6.79 34.57 -20.98
N PHE A 14 6.12 35.50 -20.30
CA PHE A 14 5.18 35.25 -19.21
C PHE A 14 3.71 35.36 -19.65
N ALA A 15 3.45 35.40 -20.95
CA ALA A 15 2.09 35.37 -21.46
C ALA A 15 1.44 34.00 -21.15
N PRO A 16 0.11 33.93 -21.01
CA PRO A 16 -0.61 32.67 -20.75
C PRO A 16 -0.39 31.57 -21.81
N GLN A 17 0.16 31.94 -22.97
CA GLN A 17 0.50 31.06 -24.11
C GLN A 17 2.00 31.16 -24.45
N GLY A 18 2.81 31.72 -23.56
CA GLY A 18 4.25 31.90 -23.74
C GLY A 18 5.02 30.60 -23.49
N PRO A 19 6.33 30.56 -23.82
CA PRO A 19 7.18 29.40 -23.58
C PRO A 19 7.33 29.02 -22.10
N LEU A 20 7.03 29.97 -21.19
CA LEU A 20 7.00 29.79 -19.74
C LEU A 20 5.57 29.86 -19.20
N SER A 21 4.55 29.60 -20.03
CA SER A 21 3.18 29.53 -19.52
C SER A 21 3.08 28.44 -18.45
N PRO A 22 2.23 28.62 -17.43
CA PRO A 22 1.91 27.54 -16.52
C PRO A 22 1.52 26.32 -17.34
N THR A 23 2.12 25.17 -17.03
CA THR A 23 1.66 23.88 -17.57
C THR A 23 0.15 23.78 -17.34
N PRO A 24 -0.61 23.19 -18.27
CA PRO A 24 -2.04 22.98 -18.07
C PRO A 24 -2.26 22.33 -16.71
N PRO A 25 -3.28 22.75 -15.95
CA PRO A 25 -3.55 22.16 -14.64
C PRO A 25 -3.74 20.65 -14.81
N PRO A 26 -3.23 19.84 -13.87
CA PRO A 26 -3.46 18.40 -13.91
C PRO A 26 -4.97 18.12 -13.99
N PRO A 27 -5.38 17.06 -14.69
CA PRO A 27 -6.79 16.70 -14.78
C PRO A 27 -7.37 16.54 -13.37
N PRO A 28 -8.67 16.86 -13.16
CA PRO A 28 -9.27 16.71 -11.86
C PRO A 28 -9.12 15.25 -11.38
N PRO A 29 -8.84 15.00 -10.08
CA PRO A 29 -8.67 13.65 -9.53
C PRO A 29 -9.85 12.69 -9.82
N SER A 30 -11.03 13.26 -10.08
CA SER A 30 -12.25 12.57 -10.45
C SER A 30 -12.30 12.09 -11.90
N THR A 31 -11.31 12.40 -12.74
CA THR A 31 -11.30 12.06 -14.18
C THR A 31 -10.40 10.87 -14.51
N ILE A 32 -9.36 10.62 -13.70
CA ILE A 32 -8.45 9.50 -13.90
C ILE A 32 -9.02 8.26 -13.21
N HIS A 33 -9.14 7.16 -13.96
CA HIS A 33 -9.65 5.88 -13.47
C HIS A 33 -8.75 4.75 -13.96
N PRO A 34 -8.55 3.69 -13.17
CA PRO A 34 -7.80 2.55 -13.65
C PRO A 34 -8.63 1.79 -14.69
N GLU A 35 -7.96 1.17 -15.67
CA GLU A 35 -8.61 0.33 -16.68
C GLU A 35 -9.27 -0.91 -16.05
N PHE A 36 -8.64 -1.45 -15.00
CA PHE A 36 -9.11 -2.61 -14.25
C PHE A 36 -8.55 -2.61 -12.83
N ILE A 37 -9.10 -3.49 -11.99
CA ILE A 37 -8.61 -3.70 -10.63
C ILE A 37 -8.25 -5.17 -10.41
N ILE A 38 -7.17 -5.41 -9.67
CA ILE A 38 -6.88 -6.70 -9.04
C ILE A 38 -6.87 -6.49 -7.53
N ASP A 39 -7.84 -7.07 -6.83
CA ASP A 39 -7.86 -7.02 -5.38
C ASP A 39 -6.80 -7.96 -4.82
N SER A 40 -5.67 -7.39 -4.39
CA SER A 40 -4.50 -8.20 -4.05
C SER A 40 -4.48 -8.68 -2.60
N HIS A 41 -5.53 -8.39 -1.83
CA HIS A 41 -5.62 -8.79 -0.44
C HIS A 41 -7.08 -9.00 -0.06
N SER A 42 -7.51 -10.25 -0.06
CA SER A 42 -8.86 -10.67 0.30
C SER A 42 -8.84 -11.94 1.14
N PHE A 43 -9.85 -12.12 1.98
CA PHE A 43 -10.08 -13.32 2.79
C PHE A 43 -11.39 -13.99 2.37
N ILE A 44 -11.51 -15.30 2.62
CA ILE A 44 -12.78 -16.01 2.41
C ILE A 44 -13.79 -15.47 3.41
N LYS A 45 -14.80 -14.74 2.92
CA LYS A 45 -16.04 -14.51 3.67
C LYS A 45 -17.06 -15.54 3.17
N ASN A 46 -18.00 -15.92 4.03
CA ASN A 46 -19.00 -16.96 3.72
C ASN A 46 -19.72 -16.73 2.37
N ILE A 47 -20.22 -17.85 1.83
CA ILE A 47 -20.68 -18.20 0.46
C ILE A 47 -21.84 -17.32 -0.10
N GLU A 48 -22.09 -16.12 0.41
CA GLU A 48 -23.16 -15.28 -0.14
C GLU A 48 -22.66 -14.43 -1.32
N PRO A 49 -23.44 -14.33 -2.42
CA PRO A 49 -23.13 -13.51 -3.57
C PRO A 49 -23.35 -12.03 -3.21
N THR A 50 -22.43 -11.48 -2.44
CA THR A 50 -22.44 -10.05 -2.12
C THR A 50 -21.98 -9.27 -3.36
N PRO A 51 -22.60 -8.11 -3.67
CA PRO A 51 -22.08 -7.19 -4.67
C PRO A 51 -20.62 -6.85 -4.37
N ASP A 52 -19.84 -6.62 -5.42
CA ASP A 52 -18.38 -6.42 -5.39
C ASP A 52 -17.86 -5.85 -4.06
N PRO A 53 -17.26 -6.67 -3.17
CA PRO A 53 -16.93 -6.25 -1.80
C PRO A 53 -15.93 -5.09 -1.77
N ILE A 54 -15.21 -4.88 -2.87
CA ILE A 54 -14.31 -3.74 -3.07
C ILE A 54 -15.04 -2.40 -3.19
N TYR A 55 -16.26 -2.38 -3.73
CA TYR A 55 -17.07 -1.18 -3.92
C TYR A 55 -18.14 -1.01 -2.85
N ASP A 56 -18.05 -1.78 -1.75
CA ASP A 56 -18.95 -1.62 -0.62
C ASP A 56 -18.83 -0.19 -0.03
N GLY A 57 -19.96 0.47 0.14
CA GLY A 57 -20.04 1.87 0.54
C GLY A 57 -19.54 2.89 -0.52
N LEU A 58 -19.29 2.48 -1.77
CA LEU A 58 -18.95 3.42 -2.86
C LEU A 58 -20.19 4.16 -3.36
N ASP A 59 -20.09 5.49 -3.47
CA ASP A 59 -21.14 6.33 -4.05
C ASP A 59 -21.48 5.85 -5.48
N PRO A 60 -22.77 5.66 -5.83
CA PRO A 60 -23.18 5.16 -7.15
C PRO A 60 -22.72 6.00 -8.35
N SER A 61 -22.37 7.27 -8.13
CA SER A 61 -21.84 8.15 -9.17
C SER A 61 -20.38 7.88 -9.52
N TYR A 62 -19.65 7.15 -8.68
CA TYR A 62 -18.27 6.80 -8.94
C TYR A 62 -18.17 5.64 -9.94
N PRO A 63 -17.21 5.69 -10.87
CA PRO A 63 -17.00 4.60 -11.79
C PRO A 63 -16.50 3.36 -11.06
N ARG A 64 -16.90 2.21 -11.60
CA ARG A 64 -16.58 0.88 -11.10
C ARG A 64 -15.86 0.12 -12.20
N PRO A 65 -14.53 0.27 -12.32
CA PRO A 65 -13.74 -0.51 -13.26
C PRO A 65 -13.94 -2.02 -13.05
N PRO A 66 -13.75 -2.85 -14.09
CA PRO A 66 -13.87 -4.29 -13.97
C PRO A 66 -12.80 -4.85 -13.01
N VAL A 67 -13.21 -5.76 -12.12
CA VAL A 67 -12.28 -6.54 -11.29
C VAL A 67 -11.85 -7.77 -12.07
N ARG A 68 -10.56 -7.84 -12.44
CA ARG A 68 -10.02 -8.92 -13.28
C ARG A 68 -9.53 -10.12 -12.48
N SER A 69 -9.11 -9.92 -11.23
CA SER A 69 -8.61 -10.99 -10.37
C SER A 69 -8.68 -10.60 -8.90
N ALA A 70 -8.57 -11.60 -8.05
CA ALA A 70 -8.44 -11.44 -6.61
C ALA A 70 -7.35 -12.39 -6.10
N VAL A 71 -6.44 -11.84 -5.27
CA VAL A 71 -5.46 -12.59 -4.53
C VAL A 71 -6.01 -12.85 -3.14
N GLN A 72 -6.12 -14.14 -2.83
CA GLN A 72 -6.74 -14.63 -1.62
C GLN A 72 -5.68 -15.09 -0.63
N VAL A 73 -5.73 -14.54 0.56
CA VAL A 73 -4.82 -14.87 1.66
C VAL A 73 -5.34 -16.11 2.39
N LYS A 74 -4.58 -17.22 2.34
CA LYS A 74 -4.90 -18.45 3.05
C LYS A 74 -4.10 -18.56 4.34
N MET A 75 -4.80 -18.42 5.46
CA MET A 75 -4.22 -18.55 6.80
C MET A 75 -3.91 -20.00 7.19
N ASP A 76 -4.74 -20.96 6.73
CA ASP A 76 -4.53 -22.40 6.94
C ASP A 76 -4.13 -23.11 5.65
N VAL A 77 -3.03 -23.87 5.69
CA VAL A 77 -2.49 -24.64 4.55
C VAL A 77 -3.43 -25.80 4.17
N SER A 78 -4.31 -26.23 5.08
CA SER A 78 -5.29 -27.31 4.87
C SER A 78 -6.64 -26.84 4.31
N ALA A 79 -6.86 -25.54 4.16
CA ALA A 79 -8.14 -25.01 3.69
C ALA A 79 -8.32 -25.25 2.17
N GLU A 80 -9.43 -25.89 1.79
CA GLU A 80 -9.84 -26.05 0.39
C GLU A 80 -9.84 -24.69 -0.34
N PRO A 81 -9.48 -24.62 -1.64
CA PRO A 81 -9.58 -23.38 -2.41
C PRO A 81 -11.03 -22.86 -2.38
N ALA A 82 -11.19 -21.58 -2.04
CA ALA A 82 -12.51 -20.97 -1.95
C ALA A 82 -13.19 -20.95 -3.32
N GLN A 83 -14.52 -21.06 -3.31
CA GLN A 83 -15.33 -20.79 -4.49
C GLN A 83 -15.22 -19.32 -4.88
N ALA A 84 -15.29 -19.07 -6.19
CA ALA A 84 -15.03 -17.80 -6.84
C ALA A 84 -15.75 -16.63 -6.15
N VAL A 85 -14.97 -15.67 -5.64
CA VAL A 85 -15.46 -14.32 -5.41
C VAL A 85 -15.43 -13.64 -6.78
N LEU A 86 -16.53 -13.03 -7.23
CA LEU A 86 -16.65 -12.26 -8.48
C LEU A 86 -16.71 -13.06 -9.80
N GLY A 87 -16.97 -14.37 -9.78
CA GLY A 87 -16.94 -15.18 -11.01
C GLY A 87 -15.56 -15.30 -11.67
N VAL A 88 -14.52 -14.80 -10.98
CA VAL A 88 -13.11 -14.95 -11.36
C VAL A 88 -12.47 -16.02 -10.48
N LYS A 89 -11.58 -16.84 -11.06
CA LYS A 89 -10.82 -17.84 -10.31
C LYS A 89 -9.78 -17.14 -9.41
N PRO A 90 -9.88 -17.22 -8.07
CA PRO A 90 -8.95 -16.56 -7.17
C PRO A 90 -7.56 -17.19 -7.22
N PHE A 91 -6.52 -16.39 -7.05
CA PHE A 91 -5.14 -16.84 -6.85
C PHE A 91 -4.84 -16.88 -5.36
N SER A 92 -4.48 -18.05 -4.82
CA SER A 92 -4.23 -18.20 -3.38
C SER A 92 -2.75 -18.04 -3.04
N ILE A 93 -2.47 -17.26 -1.99
CA ILE A 93 -1.14 -17.10 -1.40
C ILE A 93 -1.11 -17.59 0.05
N HIS A 94 0.05 -18.08 0.47
CA HIS A 94 0.34 -18.43 1.86
C HIS A 94 1.31 -17.39 2.43
N PRO A 95 0.83 -16.42 3.22
CA PRO A 95 1.68 -15.36 3.75
C PRO A 95 2.55 -15.87 4.90
N THR A 96 3.68 -15.20 5.11
CA THR A 96 4.44 -15.26 6.36
C THR A 96 3.90 -14.18 7.30
N ILE A 97 3.26 -14.58 8.39
CA ILE A 97 2.78 -13.64 9.42
C ILE A 97 3.93 -13.38 10.38
N LEU A 98 4.35 -12.13 10.48
CA LEU A 98 5.45 -11.74 11.34
C LEU A 98 4.99 -11.69 12.79
N ASN A 99 5.63 -12.49 13.64
CA ASN A 99 5.33 -12.48 15.07
C ASN A 99 6.14 -11.36 15.74
N LEU A 100 5.48 -10.23 15.98
CA LEU A 100 6.06 -9.02 16.59
C LEU A 100 6.53 -9.22 18.04
N THR A 101 6.18 -10.35 18.67
CA THR A 101 6.65 -10.69 20.04
C THR A 101 7.96 -11.48 20.05
N LEU A 102 8.41 -11.99 18.90
CA LEU A 102 9.67 -12.74 18.82
C LEU A 102 10.88 -11.79 18.72
N VAL A 103 11.99 -12.25 19.30
CA VAL A 103 13.30 -11.55 19.24
C VAL A 103 14.11 -11.98 18.01
N THR A 104 13.63 -12.98 17.26
CA THR A 104 14.35 -13.58 16.13
C THR A 104 13.46 -13.64 14.88
N PRO A 105 14.02 -13.36 13.69
CA PRO A 105 13.26 -13.38 12.45
C PRO A 105 12.75 -14.80 12.15
N PRO A 106 11.58 -14.92 11.49
CA PRO A 106 11.07 -16.23 11.10
C PRO A 106 12.07 -16.92 10.16
N SER A 107 12.30 -18.22 10.38
CA SER A 107 13.07 -19.03 9.43
C SER A 107 12.22 -19.25 8.18
N ILE A 108 12.54 -18.55 7.09
CA ILE A 108 11.82 -18.66 5.83
C ILE A 108 12.35 -19.87 5.07
N THR A 109 11.78 -21.05 5.37
CA THR A 109 12.27 -22.35 4.87
C THR A 109 11.67 -22.76 3.53
N ASN A 110 10.60 -22.10 3.07
CA ASN A 110 9.93 -22.37 1.81
C ASN A 110 9.86 -21.12 0.94
N ILE A 111 10.99 -20.73 0.34
CA ILE A 111 11.00 -19.71 -0.69
C ILE A 111 10.45 -20.34 -1.96
N ALA A 112 9.15 -20.18 -2.18
CA ALA A 112 8.54 -20.50 -3.46
C ALA A 112 9.22 -19.67 -4.57
N LYS A 113 9.34 -20.25 -5.77
CA LYS A 113 9.74 -19.48 -6.96
C LYS A 113 8.65 -18.43 -7.24
N GLY A 114 8.78 -17.22 -6.72
CA GLY A 114 7.76 -16.17 -6.91
C GLY A 114 7.81 -15.07 -5.86
N ALA A 115 6.66 -14.44 -5.64
CA ALA A 115 6.47 -13.43 -4.60
C ALA A 115 6.25 -14.07 -3.22
N VAL A 116 6.84 -13.47 -2.19
CA VAL A 116 6.63 -13.82 -0.77
C VAL A 116 5.91 -12.67 -0.10
N ASP A 117 4.73 -12.96 0.45
CA ASP A 117 3.96 -12.00 1.24
C ASP A 117 4.37 -12.05 2.71
N ILE A 118 4.74 -10.91 3.27
CA ILE A 118 4.92 -10.69 4.71
C ILE A 118 3.72 -9.90 5.22
N ILE A 119 2.98 -10.47 6.17
CA ILE A 119 1.91 -9.78 6.89
C ILE A 119 2.50 -9.27 8.21
N VAL A 120 2.41 -7.96 8.42
CA VAL A 120 2.75 -7.30 9.68
C VAL A 120 1.45 -7.06 10.46
N PRO A 121 1.15 -7.87 11.49
CA PRO A 121 -0.12 -7.80 12.21
C PRO A 121 -0.09 -6.70 13.27
N SER A 122 0.00 -5.44 12.84
CA SER A 122 0.10 -4.29 13.74
C SER A 122 -1.28 -3.74 14.11
N THR A 123 -1.45 -3.36 15.38
CA THR A 123 -2.59 -2.54 15.86
C THR A 123 -2.17 -1.16 16.35
N PHE A 124 -0.86 -0.93 16.42
CA PHE A 124 -0.23 0.35 16.72
C PHE A 124 0.94 0.58 15.77
N PRO A 125 1.39 1.82 15.59
CA PRO A 125 2.64 2.10 14.88
C PRO A 125 3.79 1.25 15.44
N LEU A 126 4.56 0.64 14.54
CA LEU A 126 5.68 -0.22 14.89
C LEU A 126 6.72 0.54 15.71
N ASN A 127 7.23 -0.08 16.76
CA ASN A 127 8.40 0.41 17.48
C ASN A 127 9.71 0.01 16.79
N GLU A 128 10.83 0.55 17.27
CA GLU A 128 12.17 0.33 16.69
C GLU A 128 12.52 -1.16 16.55
N LYS A 129 12.23 -1.99 17.56
CA LYS A 129 12.54 -3.43 17.53
C LYS A 129 11.69 -4.17 16.52
N GLU A 130 10.43 -3.78 16.37
CA GLU A 130 9.51 -4.37 15.41
C GLU A 130 9.90 -4.00 13.97
N TRP A 131 10.40 -2.78 13.76
CA TRP A 131 11.01 -2.37 12.50
C TRP A 131 12.27 -3.15 12.18
N ASP A 132 13.18 -3.30 13.15
CA ASP A 132 14.41 -4.07 12.97
C ASP A 132 14.09 -5.53 12.61
N LEU A 133 13.07 -6.13 13.23
CA LEU A 133 12.59 -7.48 12.91
C LEU A 133 12.06 -7.60 11.47
N LEU A 134 11.31 -6.59 10.99
CA LEU A 134 10.83 -6.55 9.62
C LEU A 134 11.99 -6.40 8.62
N GLU A 135 12.92 -5.49 8.88
CA GLU A 135 14.11 -5.30 8.05
C GLU A 135 14.98 -6.56 8.02
N GLU A 136 15.17 -7.25 9.15
CA GLU A 136 15.89 -8.52 9.20
C GLU A 136 15.20 -9.60 8.37
N ALA A 137 13.86 -9.70 8.44
CA ALA A 137 13.08 -10.62 7.61
C ALA A 137 13.21 -10.32 6.11
N VAL A 138 13.18 -9.03 5.72
CA VAL A 138 13.39 -8.59 4.33
C VAL A 138 14.81 -8.90 3.87
N ASN A 139 15.83 -8.60 4.68
CA ASN A 139 17.23 -8.88 4.38
C ASN A 139 17.52 -10.37 4.26
N ALA A 140 16.90 -11.20 5.09
CA ALA A 140 17.00 -12.65 5.00
C ALA A 140 16.46 -13.16 3.67
N LEU A 141 15.30 -12.65 3.23
CA LEU A 141 14.70 -12.98 1.93
C LEU A 141 15.59 -12.55 0.76
N ASP A 142 16.07 -11.31 0.79
CA ASP A 142 16.93 -10.75 -0.26
C ASP A 142 18.24 -11.55 -0.39
N GLY A 143 18.81 -11.97 0.75
CA GLY A 143 19.98 -12.85 0.80
C GLY A 143 19.76 -14.24 0.21
N CYS A 144 18.52 -14.71 0.13
CA CYS A 144 18.19 -16.05 -0.36
C CYS A 144 17.95 -16.13 -1.87
N TRP A 145 17.65 -15.03 -2.57
CA TRP A 145 17.39 -15.04 -4.02
C TRP A 145 18.65 -15.02 -4.91
N GLY A 146 19.80 -15.34 -4.33
CA GLY A 146 21.06 -15.52 -5.04
C GLY A 146 21.78 -14.20 -5.23
N LYS A 147 22.86 -14.01 -4.47
CA LYS A 147 23.88 -13.01 -4.81
C LYS A 147 24.50 -13.45 -6.15
N SER A 148 24.23 -12.73 -7.24
CA SER A 148 25.08 -12.84 -8.42
C SER A 148 26.49 -12.41 -8.01
N ASP A 149 27.48 -13.28 -8.19
CA ASP A 149 28.87 -12.91 -7.96
C ASP A 149 29.21 -11.65 -8.77
N LYS A 150 29.84 -10.69 -8.09
CA LYS A 150 30.21 -9.38 -8.61
C LYS A 150 31.16 -9.52 -9.81
N SER A 151 30.67 -9.64 -11.04
CA SER A 151 31.46 -9.31 -12.25
C SER A 151 30.69 -9.25 -13.57
N THR A 152 29.39 -9.59 -13.63
CA THR A 152 28.63 -9.50 -14.89
C THR A 152 27.44 -8.55 -14.77
N PRO A 153 27.21 -7.67 -15.76
CA PRO A 153 25.94 -6.96 -15.86
C PRO A 153 24.83 -8.01 -15.88
N VAL A 154 23.73 -7.74 -15.18
CA VAL A 154 22.53 -8.59 -15.18
C VAL A 154 21.82 -8.44 -16.53
N THR A 155 22.48 -8.87 -17.59
CA THR A 155 21.86 -9.37 -18.82
C THR A 155 21.83 -10.87 -18.65
N GLY A 156 20.63 -11.41 -18.48
CA GLY A 156 20.39 -12.77 -18.01
C GLY A 156 21.19 -13.83 -18.76
N GLU A 157 22.07 -14.52 -18.05
CA GLU A 157 22.63 -15.82 -18.48
C GLU A 157 22.06 -16.99 -17.67
N ASN A 158 21.00 -16.77 -16.88
CA ASN A 158 20.01 -17.80 -16.49
C ASN A 158 18.57 -17.26 -16.28
N GLY A 159 18.30 -16.02 -16.70
CA GLY A 159 16.94 -15.48 -16.91
C GLY A 159 15.96 -15.42 -15.73
N LYS A 160 16.39 -15.61 -14.47
CA LYS A 160 15.47 -15.56 -13.33
C LYS A 160 15.49 -14.17 -12.69
N GLU A 161 14.35 -13.48 -12.75
CA GLU A 161 14.11 -12.28 -11.98
C GLU A 161 14.34 -12.55 -10.47
N PRO A 162 14.90 -11.59 -9.72
CA PRO A 162 14.97 -11.69 -8.26
C PRO A 162 13.55 -11.89 -7.70
N GLY A 163 13.43 -12.70 -6.64
CA GLY A 163 12.13 -12.90 -6.00
C GLY A 163 11.61 -11.59 -5.40
N LYS A 164 10.28 -11.50 -5.29
CA LYS A 164 9.58 -10.27 -4.91
C LYS A 164 9.09 -10.39 -3.47
N VAL A 165 9.34 -9.39 -2.63
CA VAL A 165 8.81 -9.31 -1.25
C VAL A 165 7.63 -8.37 -1.25
N VAL A 166 6.49 -8.80 -0.73
CA VAL A 166 5.29 -7.98 -0.64
C VAL A 166 4.94 -7.78 0.83
N ILE A 167 4.98 -6.55 1.32
CA ILE A 167 4.71 -6.23 2.72
C ILE A 167 3.28 -5.71 2.87
N SER A 168 2.52 -6.30 3.78
CA SER A 168 1.14 -5.94 4.12
C SER A 168 1.06 -5.44 5.56
N GLY A 169 0.19 -4.46 5.83
CA GLY A 169 -0.10 -3.99 7.20
C GLY A 169 0.75 -2.83 7.71
N ILE A 170 1.50 -2.17 6.82
CA ILE A 170 2.25 -0.94 7.15
C ILE A 170 1.84 0.26 6.29
N LEU A 171 0.98 0.09 5.28
CA LEU A 171 0.55 1.19 4.40
C LEU A 171 -0.98 1.24 4.28
N PRO A 172 -1.64 2.17 4.99
CA PRO A 172 -1.11 2.95 6.10
C PRO A 172 -0.91 2.06 7.34
N PRO A 173 -0.15 2.52 8.35
CA PRO A 173 -0.13 1.86 9.66
C PRO A 173 -1.46 2.10 10.40
N PRO A 174 -1.69 1.40 11.53
CA PRO A 174 -2.84 1.66 12.40
C PRO A 174 -2.94 3.12 12.81
N LEU A 175 -4.15 3.68 12.74
CA LEU A 175 -4.38 5.10 12.96
C LEU A 175 -4.49 5.40 14.46
N THR A 176 -3.73 6.38 14.93
CA THR A 176 -3.63 6.69 16.37
C THR A 176 -3.87 8.15 16.71
N LYS A 177 -3.60 9.07 15.78
CA LYS A 177 -3.62 10.52 16.04
C LYS A 177 -4.25 11.26 14.87
N THR A 178 -4.89 12.38 15.16
CA THR A 178 -5.19 13.40 14.17
C THR A 178 -3.92 13.93 13.53
N SER A 179 -4.05 14.46 12.33
CA SER A 179 -3.01 14.93 11.43
C SER A 179 -2.06 15.99 12.01
N THR A 180 -2.53 16.93 12.85
CA THR A 180 -1.64 17.95 13.45
C THR A 180 -0.73 17.36 14.53
N PRO A 181 -1.25 16.60 15.53
CA PRO A 181 -0.42 15.82 16.45
C PRO A 181 0.46 14.78 15.75
N LEU A 182 -0.03 14.16 14.68
CA LEU A 182 0.68 13.13 13.94
C LEU A 182 1.96 13.67 13.30
N LEU A 183 1.89 14.84 12.65
CA LEU A 183 3.03 15.48 11.97
C LEU A 183 4.23 15.70 12.90
N ASN A 184 3.96 15.90 14.19
CA ASN A 184 4.99 16.16 15.21
C ASN A 184 5.31 14.93 16.05
N SER A 185 4.82 13.73 15.67
CA SER A 185 5.02 12.52 16.47
C SER A 185 6.26 11.75 16.03
N ASP A 186 7.02 11.27 17.02
CA ASP A 186 8.22 10.47 16.77
C ASP A 186 7.89 9.19 16.00
N ALA A 187 6.76 8.54 16.32
CA ALA A 187 6.29 7.35 15.61
C ALA A 187 6.03 7.58 14.12
N TYR A 188 5.51 8.76 13.73
CA TYR A 188 5.32 9.12 12.33
C TYR A 188 6.65 9.34 11.62
N ASN A 189 7.57 10.08 12.24
CA ASN A 189 8.88 10.34 11.67
C ASN A 189 9.70 9.06 11.51
N GLU A 190 9.67 8.17 12.51
CA GLU A 190 10.29 6.85 12.46
C GLU A 190 9.69 6.01 11.33
N HIS A 191 8.36 6.00 11.21
CA HIS A 191 7.68 5.30 10.12
C HIS A 191 8.14 5.77 8.74
N LEU A 192 8.24 7.09 8.52
CA LEU A 192 8.74 7.64 7.26
C LEU A 192 10.20 7.25 6.98
N ALA A 193 11.07 7.33 8.00
CA ALA A 193 12.47 6.95 7.87
C ALA A 193 12.63 5.47 7.52
N ARG A 194 11.87 4.59 8.17
CA ARG A 194 11.89 3.14 7.94
C ARG A 194 11.29 2.76 6.59
N LEU A 195 10.22 3.43 6.15
CA LEU A 195 9.70 3.28 4.78
C LEU A 195 10.75 3.67 3.74
N ALA A 196 11.46 4.78 3.93
CA ALA A 196 12.52 5.20 3.03
C ALA A 196 13.65 4.15 2.97
N ASN A 197 14.04 3.57 4.10
CA ASN A 197 15.03 2.48 4.13
C ASN A 197 14.56 1.24 3.36
N LEU A 198 13.32 0.80 3.59
CA LEU A 198 12.74 -0.35 2.87
C LEU A 198 12.68 -0.10 1.35
N SER A 199 12.48 1.15 0.92
CA SER A 199 12.42 1.51 -0.50
C SER A 199 13.75 1.30 -1.25
N LEU A 200 14.87 1.18 -0.54
CA LEU A 200 16.18 0.89 -1.11
C LEU A 200 16.26 -0.54 -1.68
N HIS A 201 15.40 -1.45 -1.22
CA HIS A 201 15.27 -2.80 -1.76
C HIS A 201 14.35 -2.78 -3.00
N ALA A 202 14.95 -2.93 -4.18
CA ALA A 202 14.23 -2.84 -5.46
C ALA A 202 13.15 -3.92 -5.64
N ASN A 203 13.27 -5.04 -4.93
CA ASN A 203 12.35 -6.17 -4.94
C ASN A 203 11.26 -6.11 -3.85
N VAL A 204 11.20 -5.04 -3.05
CA VAL A 204 10.17 -4.85 -2.02
C VAL A 204 9.01 -4.02 -2.56
N TYR A 205 7.80 -4.53 -2.34
CA TYR A 205 6.52 -3.92 -2.71
C TYR A 205 5.68 -3.72 -1.46
N LEU A 206 4.84 -2.68 -1.46
CA LEU A 206 3.91 -2.40 -0.35
C LEU A 206 2.47 -2.63 -0.79
N LYS A 207 1.68 -3.31 0.05
CA LYS A 207 0.23 -3.30 -0.11
C LYS A 207 -0.38 -2.09 0.58
N ALA A 208 -1.09 -1.28 -0.19
CA ALA A 208 -1.97 -0.25 0.30
C ALA A 208 -3.31 -0.89 0.69
N LEU A 209 -3.53 -1.07 1.99
CA LEU A 209 -4.71 -1.72 2.57
C LEU A 209 -5.53 -0.72 3.37
N PRO A 210 -6.85 -0.92 3.60
CA PRO A 210 -7.59 -0.06 4.51
C PRO A 210 -6.99 -0.14 5.93
N PRO A 211 -6.89 1.00 6.64
CA PRO A 211 -6.36 1.07 7.99
C PRO A 211 -7.24 0.33 9.01
N VAL A 212 -6.69 0.16 10.21
CA VAL A 212 -7.44 -0.17 11.42
C VAL A 212 -7.22 0.91 12.49
N VAL A 213 -8.16 1.00 13.43
CA VAL A 213 -8.06 1.86 14.61
C VAL A 213 -8.44 1.08 15.87
N ASP A 214 -7.75 1.33 16.97
CA ASP A 214 -8.18 0.89 18.30
C ASP A 214 -9.20 1.89 18.85
N ILE A 215 -10.44 1.43 19.00
CA ILE A 215 -11.56 2.27 19.43
C ILE A 215 -11.39 2.74 20.88
N ILE A 216 -10.82 1.90 21.74
CA ILE A 216 -10.70 2.19 23.18
C ILE A 216 -9.67 3.30 23.36
N GLN A 217 -8.46 3.10 22.87
CA GLN A 217 -7.40 4.11 22.98
C GLN A 217 -7.71 5.37 22.18
N GLY A 218 -8.31 5.22 21.00
CA GLY A 218 -8.73 6.36 20.17
C GLY A 218 -9.74 7.26 20.89
N LYS A 219 -10.76 6.66 21.53
CA LYS A 219 -11.75 7.41 22.32
C LYS A 219 -11.15 8.12 23.51
N GLU A 220 -10.22 7.48 24.22
CA GLU A 220 -9.59 8.04 25.42
C GLU A 220 -8.63 9.20 25.12
N SER A 221 -7.96 9.16 23.97
CA SER A 221 -6.94 10.16 23.61
C SER A 221 -7.51 11.36 22.86
N GLU A 222 -8.29 11.14 21.80
CA GLU A 222 -8.72 12.20 20.87
C GLU A 222 -10.19 12.06 20.42
N GLY A 223 -10.95 11.15 21.03
CA GLY A 223 -12.31 10.83 20.60
C GLY A 223 -12.33 10.05 19.28
N LYS A 224 -13.53 9.87 18.68
CA LYS A 224 -13.70 9.21 17.39
C LYS A 224 -13.39 10.15 16.20
N TRP A 225 -12.21 10.71 16.16
CA TRP A 225 -11.81 11.67 15.13
C TRP A 225 -11.87 11.10 13.71
N TRP A 226 -11.74 9.77 13.56
CA TRP A 226 -11.85 9.07 12.27
C TRP A 226 -13.27 9.11 11.68
N GLU A 227 -14.28 9.53 12.43
CA GLU A 227 -15.60 9.83 11.87
C GLU A 227 -15.61 11.15 11.06
N ASP A 228 -14.65 12.06 11.30
CA ASP A 228 -14.43 13.22 10.42
C ASP A 228 -13.72 12.78 9.14
N ARG A 229 -14.49 12.71 8.04
CA ARG A 229 -14.01 12.27 6.72
C ARG A 229 -12.88 13.13 6.16
N LYS A 230 -12.86 14.44 6.42
CA LYS A 230 -11.79 15.33 5.93
C LYS A 230 -10.50 15.07 6.68
N GLU A 231 -10.61 14.87 7.98
CA GLU A 231 -9.48 14.61 8.85
C GLU A 231 -8.89 13.21 8.59
N LEU A 232 -9.74 12.19 8.47
CA LEU A 232 -9.35 10.84 8.10
C LEU A 232 -8.62 10.81 6.76
N GLU A 233 -9.17 11.47 5.73
CA GLU A 233 -8.52 11.58 4.42
C GLU A 233 -7.15 12.29 4.54
N ARG A 234 -7.04 13.35 5.34
CA ARG A 234 -5.78 14.08 5.56
C ARG A 234 -4.72 13.17 6.19
N VAL A 235 -5.09 12.41 7.22
CA VAL A 235 -4.20 11.44 7.89
C VAL A 235 -3.77 10.33 6.93
N LEU A 236 -4.71 9.74 6.19
CA LEU A 236 -4.39 8.71 5.18
C LEU A 236 -3.39 9.22 4.14
N ARG A 237 -3.62 10.43 3.63
CA ARG A 237 -2.71 11.06 2.67
C ARG A 237 -1.31 11.30 3.23
N MET A 238 -1.19 11.62 4.53
CA MET A 238 0.11 11.79 5.19
C MET A 238 0.96 10.52 5.20
N TYR A 239 0.35 9.33 5.10
CA TYR A 239 1.08 8.06 4.98
C TYR A 239 1.26 7.61 3.53
N ILE A 240 0.23 7.75 2.71
CA ILE A 240 0.23 7.26 1.33
C ILE A 240 1.18 8.08 0.44
N SER A 241 1.18 9.41 0.56
CA SER A 241 1.98 10.26 -0.33
C SER A 241 3.48 9.99 -0.18
N PRO A 242 4.06 9.98 1.05
CA PRO A 242 5.47 9.66 1.22
C PRO A 242 5.82 8.22 0.80
N ALA A 243 4.90 7.27 0.96
CA ALA A 243 5.12 5.92 0.48
C ALA A 243 5.21 5.85 -1.05
N ILE A 244 4.34 6.59 -1.77
CA ILE A 244 4.42 6.70 -3.24
C ILE A 244 5.70 7.44 -3.65
N GLU A 245 6.11 8.48 -2.94
CA GLU A 245 7.36 9.19 -3.23
C GLU A 245 8.60 8.29 -3.06
N ALA A 246 8.63 7.45 -2.02
CA ALA A 246 9.74 6.55 -1.75
C ALA A 246 9.75 5.32 -2.66
N PHE A 247 8.60 4.66 -2.84
CA PHE A 247 8.51 3.41 -3.60
C PHE A 247 8.26 3.63 -5.09
N GLY A 248 7.65 4.75 -5.46
CA GLY A 248 7.02 4.96 -6.76
C GLY A 248 5.71 4.18 -6.89
N THR A 249 4.83 4.63 -7.78
CA THR A 249 3.55 3.96 -8.08
C THR A 249 3.71 2.52 -8.54
N HIS A 250 4.84 2.17 -9.17
CA HIS A 250 5.16 0.82 -9.67
C HIS A 250 5.43 -0.24 -8.58
N ARG A 251 5.58 0.17 -7.30
CA ARG A 251 5.80 -0.75 -6.17
C ARG A 251 4.70 -0.72 -5.10
N ILE A 252 3.61 0.00 -5.36
CA ILE A 252 2.42 -0.02 -4.52
C ILE A 252 1.36 -0.95 -5.12
N ILE A 253 0.71 -1.75 -4.28
CA ILE A 253 -0.29 -2.74 -4.68
C ILE A 253 -1.57 -2.50 -3.90
N PHE A 254 -2.70 -2.35 -4.57
CA PHE A 254 -4.00 -2.20 -3.93
C PHE A 254 -4.51 -3.49 -3.27
N GLY A 255 -5.13 -3.38 -2.09
CA GLY A 255 -5.98 -4.42 -1.51
C GLY A 255 -7.18 -3.82 -0.77
N SER A 256 -8.29 -4.56 -0.75
CA SER A 256 -9.58 -4.09 -0.23
C SER A 256 -9.85 -4.46 1.23
N THR A 257 -9.03 -5.31 1.85
CA THR A 257 -9.22 -5.71 3.26
C THR A 257 -7.99 -5.39 4.11
N PRO A 258 -8.15 -5.18 5.44
CA PRO A 258 -7.04 -5.00 6.35
C PRO A 258 -6.06 -6.18 6.30
N ALA A 259 -4.85 -6.00 6.83
CA ALA A 259 -3.78 -7.00 6.76
C ALA A 259 -4.14 -8.37 7.33
N LEU A 260 -5.09 -8.41 8.28
CA LEU A 260 -5.75 -9.60 8.78
C LEU A 260 -7.23 -9.29 9.05
N PRO A 261 -8.13 -10.29 9.07
CA PRO A 261 -9.49 -10.10 9.58
C PRO A 261 -9.43 -9.58 11.02
N LEU A 262 -10.26 -8.59 11.36
CA LEU A 262 -10.22 -7.94 12.68
C LEU A 262 -10.22 -8.92 13.87
N PRO A 263 -11.02 -10.01 13.88
CA PRO A 263 -10.98 -10.99 14.98
C PRO A 263 -9.63 -11.71 15.11
N GLU A 264 -8.97 -12.00 13.99
CA GLU A 264 -7.64 -12.63 14.00
C GLU A 264 -6.57 -11.62 14.39
N LEU A 265 -6.68 -10.37 13.92
CA LEU A 265 -5.78 -9.29 14.30
C LEU A 265 -5.79 -9.07 15.82
N SER A 266 -6.98 -8.97 16.42
CA SER A 266 -7.13 -8.85 17.88
C SER A 266 -6.54 -10.02 18.69
N ARG A 267 -6.43 -11.22 18.10
CA ARG A 267 -5.83 -12.39 18.78
C ARG A 267 -4.31 -12.38 18.77
N VAL A 268 -3.71 -11.89 17.69
CA VAL A 268 -2.26 -11.89 17.51
C VAL A 268 -1.59 -10.65 18.09
N THR A 269 -2.36 -9.63 18.45
CA THR A 269 -1.82 -8.37 18.96
C THR A 269 -1.62 -8.40 20.47
N PRO A 270 -0.47 -7.91 20.97
CA PRO A 270 -0.14 -7.94 22.39
C PRO A 270 -1.01 -7.00 23.25
N ILE A 271 -1.64 -6.00 22.63
CA ILE A 271 -2.49 -5.03 23.31
C ILE A 271 -3.96 -5.41 23.08
N PRO A 272 -4.72 -5.76 24.13
CA PRO A 272 -6.15 -6.00 24.01
C PRO A 272 -6.85 -4.68 23.67
N GLY A 273 -7.44 -4.61 22.48
CA GLY A 273 -8.19 -3.46 21.98
C GLY A 273 -9.39 -3.91 21.15
N GLU A 274 -10.42 -3.08 21.10
CA GLU A 274 -11.54 -3.26 20.17
C GLU A 274 -11.15 -2.58 18.85
N LEU A 275 -11.01 -3.36 17.79
CA LEU A 275 -10.53 -2.87 16.50
C LEU A 275 -11.68 -2.58 15.55
N GLU A 276 -11.57 -1.48 14.81
CA GLU A 276 -12.51 -1.07 13.77
C GLU A 276 -11.74 -0.76 12.47
N GLN A 277 -12.39 -1.01 11.33
CA GLN A 277 -11.97 -0.46 10.04
C GLN A 277 -12.72 0.87 9.83
N PRO A 278 -12.05 2.04 9.96
CA PRO A 278 -12.75 3.33 10.03
C PRO A 278 -13.29 3.84 8.68
N ILE A 279 -12.96 3.16 7.58
CA ILE A 279 -13.29 3.53 6.20
C ILE A 279 -13.85 2.33 5.45
N SER A 280 -14.92 2.49 4.67
CA SER A 280 -15.42 1.38 3.84
C SER A 280 -14.45 1.03 2.71
N ASN A 281 -14.62 -0.12 2.07
CA ASN A 281 -13.75 -0.54 0.97
C ASN A 281 -13.86 0.40 -0.24
N GLY A 282 -15.08 0.87 -0.56
CA GLY A 282 -15.34 1.83 -1.62
C GLY A 282 -14.79 3.23 -1.31
N GLU A 283 -14.91 3.68 -0.06
CA GLU A 283 -14.28 4.92 0.39
C GLU A 283 -12.74 4.80 0.32
N TRP A 284 -12.16 3.67 0.72
CA TRP A 284 -10.72 3.41 0.64
C TRP A 284 -10.20 3.48 -0.80
N TYR A 285 -10.89 2.80 -1.72
CA TYR A 285 -10.62 2.89 -3.16
C TYR A 285 -10.61 4.35 -3.65
N THR A 286 -11.60 5.14 -3.21
CA THR A 286 -11.73 6.55 -3.60
C THR A 286 -10.60 7.41 -3.07
N VAL A 287 -10.23 7.25 -1.79
CA VAL A 287 -9.13 8.00 -1.17
C VAL A 287 -7.81 7.69 -1.85
N LEU A 288 -7.49 6.40 -2.05
CA LEU A 288 -6.22 6.02 -2.67
C LEU A 288 -6.08 6.58 -4.09
N ARG A 289 -7.14 6.50 -4.91
CA ARG A 289 -7.18 7.14 -6.23
C ARG A 289 -6.92 8.64 -6.14
N LYS A 290 -7.61 9.32 -5.23
CA LYS A 290 -7.48 10.76 -5.08
C LYS A 290 -6.03 11.15 -4.76
N VAL A 291 -5.37 10.42 -3.86
CA VAL A 291 -3.95 10.66 -3.53
C VAL A 291 -3.06 10.45 -4.74
N ILE A 292 -3.22 9.35 -5.50
CA ILE A 292 -2.42 9.08 -6.70
C ILE A 292 -2.60 10.20 -7.73
N SER A 293 -3.84 10.58 -8.04
CA SER A 293 -4.12 11.65 -9.01
C SER A 293 -3.62 13.03 -8.54
N GLU A 294 -3.65 13.32 -7.24
CA GLU A 294 -3.13 14.56 -6.66
C GLU A 294 -1.60 14.68 -6.81
N LEU A 295 -0.89 13.55 -6.89
CA LEU A 295 0.55 13.52 -7.17
C LEU A 295 0.90 13.77 -8.66
N GLY A 296 -0.12 13.95 -9.52
CA GLY A 296 0.06 14.21 -10.95
C GLY A 296 0.27 12.96 -11.80
N GLU A 297 -0.01 11.78 -11.23
CA GLU A 297 0.12 10.48 -11.88
C GLU A 297 -1.03 10.24 -12.87
N GLY A 298 -0.75 9.51 -13.96
CA GLY A 298 -1.69 9.26 -15.04
C GLY A 298 -2.53 8.00 -14.86
N GLU A 299 -3.23 7.63 -15.94
CA GLU A 299 -4.04 6.40 -16.00
C GLU A 299 -3.18 5.13 -15.92
N ASP A 300 -1.97 5.15 -16.48
CA ASP A 300 -1.06 4.01 -16.46
C ASP A 300 -0.56 3.71 -15.04
N GLU A 301 -0.18 4.73 -14.29
CA GLU A 301 0.26 4.59 -12.90
C GLU A 301 -0.90 4.24 -11.98
N MET A 302 -2.07 4.84 -12.19
CA MET A 302 -3.31 4.47 -11.51
C MET A 302 -3.65 2.99 -11.71
N THR A 303 -3.62 2.53 -12.97
CA THR A 303 -3.85 1.12 -13.32
C THR A 303 -2.76 0.22 -12.75
N GLY A 304 -1.52 0.70 -12.72
CA GLY A 304 -0.38 0.05 -12.06
C GLY A 304 -0.69 -0.27 -10.60
N VAL A 305 -1.01 0.76 -9.79
CA VAL A 305 -1.30 0.59 -8.37
C VAL A 305 -2.53 -0.29 -8.14
N MET A 306 -3.59 -0.09 -8.93
CA MET A 306 -4.89 -0.74 -8.74
C MET A 306 -4.94 -2.18 -9.24
N GLY A 307 -4.01 -2.60 -10.10
CA GLY A 307 -3.96 -4.01 -10.52
C GLY A 307 -2.75 -4.43 -11.35
N GLY A 308 -2.15 -3.53 -12.14
CA GLY A 308 -1.03 -3.87 -13.02
C GLY A 308 0.20 -4.38 -12.26
N ASN A 309 0.50 -3.81 -11.10
CA ASN A 309 1.63 -4.25 -10.26
C ASN A 309 1.35 -5.63 -9.65
N ALA A 310 0.13 -5.86 -9.17
CA ALA A 310 -0.29 -7.16 -8.66
C ALA A 310 -0.17 -8.26 -9.73
N ALA A 311 -0.62 -7.97 -10.95
CA ALA A 311 -0.50 -8.90 -12.07
C ALA A 311 0.96 -9.29 -12.34
N LYS A 312 1.88 -8.31 -12.31
CA LYS A 312 3.32 -8.53 -12.51
C LYS A 312 3.99 -9.25 -11.34
N VAL A 313 3.57 -8.98 -10.11
CA VAL A 313 4.16 -9.56 -8.89
C VAL A 313 3.72 -11.01 -8.70
N TYR A 314 2.44 -11.29 -8.91
CA TYR A 314 1.84 -12.61 -8.75
C TYR A 314 1.75 -13.42 -10.04
N CYS A 315 2.26 -12.90 -11.16
CA CYS A 315 2.22 -13.53 -12.48
C CYS A 315 0.80 -13.93 -12.91
N LEU A 316 -0.16 -13.04 -12.69
CA LEU A 316 -1.58 -13.24 -13.05
C LEU A 316 -1.79 -12.93 -14.54
N ALA A 317 -2.73 -13.65 -15.17
CA ALA A 317 -3.10 -13.37 -16.55
C ALA A 317 -3.79 -12.01 -16.68
N HIS A 318 -3.43 -11.26 -17.72
CA HIS A 318 -4.04 -9.97 -18.09
C HIS A 318 -5.36 -10.15 -18.83
#